data_AF-B5EE72-F1
#
_entry.id   AF-B5EE72-F1
#
_cell.length_a   1.000
_cell.length_b   1.000
_cell.length_c   1.000
_cell.angle_alpha   90.00
_cell.angle_beta   90.00
_cell.angle_gamma   90.00
#
_symmetry.space_group_name_H-M   'P 1'
#
loop_
_entity.id
_entity.type
_entity.pdbx_description
1 polymer ?
#
loop_
_entity_poly.entity_id
_entity_poly.type
_entity_poly.pdbx_seq_one_letter_code
_entity_poly.pdbx_strand_id
1 'polypeptide(L)' 'MFEDQYNEEMEAEVRRLEAKKRAADAGHPEWDNACARCGCELKGSADQYCDKCRN' A
#
# COMPACT_ATOMS: atom_id res chain seq x y z
N MET A 1 21.02 -11.18 -19.00
CA MET A 1 19.59 -10.94 -18.72
C MET A 1 19.44 -10.96 -17.21
N PHE A 2 19.72 -9.82 -16.57
CA PHE A 2 19.85 -9.65 -15.11
C PHE A 2 19.11 -8.40 -14.63
N GLU A 3 18.38 -7.73 -15.53
CA GLU A 3 17.76 -6.43 -15.28
C GLU A 3 16.29 -6.56 -14.83
N ASP A 4 15.62 -7.66 -15.18
CA ASP A 4 14.20 -7.86 -14.83
C ASP A 4 13.97 -8.25 -13.36
N GLN A 5 14.89 -9.02 -12.75
CA GLN A 5 14.70 -9.56 -11.40
C GLN A 5 14.82 -8.48 -10.30
N TYR A 6 15.62 -7.42 -10.56
CA TYR A 6 15.75 -6.28 -9.66
C TYR A 6 14.51 -5.38 -9.66
N ASN A 7 13.71 -5.45 -10.73
CA ASN A 7 12.54 -4.60 -10.90
C ASN A 7 11.38 -5.07 -10.03
N GLU A 8 11.18 -6.39 -9.90
CA GLU A 8 10.06 -6.96 -9.13
C GLU A 8 10.18 -6.72 -7.62
N GLU A 9 11.38 -6.87 -7.04
CA GLU A 9 11.62 -6.59 -5.63
C GLU A 9 11.50 -5.09 -5.32
N MET A 10 12.00 -4.25 -6.23
CA MET A 10 11.88 -2.79 -6.11
C MET A 10 10.41 -2.35 -6.21
N GLU A 11 9.63 -2.91 -7.14
CA GLU A 11 8.20 -2.62 -7.28
C GLU A 11 7.39 -3.07 -6.05
N ALA A 12 7.77 -4.18 -5.42
CA ALA A 12 7.16 -4.64 -4.17
C ALA A 12 7.46 -3.68 -3.00
N GLU A 13 8.69 -3.16 -2.92
CA GLU A 13 9.08 -2.15 -1.93
C GLU A 13 8.33 -0.83 -2.15
N VAL A 14 8.22 -0.38 -3.41
CA VAL A 14 7.45 0.82 -3.77
C VAL A 14 5.99 0.69 -3.35
N ARG A 15 5.35 -0.45 -3.60
CA ARG A 15 3.96 -0.69 -3.17
C ARG A 15 3.81 -0.64 -1.65
N ARG A 16 4.78 -1.16 -0.89
CA ARG A 16 4.80 -1.07 0.57
C ARG A 16 4.97 0.37 1.06
N LEU A 17 5.87 1.13 0.44
CA LEU A 17 6.09 2.54 0.76
C LEU A 17 4.86 3.40 0.43
N GLU A 18 4.19 3.16 -0.69
CA GLU A 18 2.96 3.85 -1.06
C GLU A 18 1.80 3.52 -0.11
N ALA A 19 1.71 2.26 0.35
CA ALA A 19 0.73 1.83 1.35
C ALA A 19 0.95 2.56 2.70
N LYS A 20 2.20 2.59 3.19
CA LYS A 20 2.56 3.33 4.40
C LYS A 20 2.35 4.83 4.26
N LYS A 21 2.65 5.39 3.08
CA LYS A 21 2.40 6.80 2.80
C LYS A 21 0.91 7.12 2.83
N ARG A 22 0.05 6.25 2.28
CA ARG A 22 -1.41 6.38 2.38
C ARG A 22 -1.92 6.29 3.82
N ALA A 23 -1.34 5.40 4.62
CA ALA A 23 -1.63 5.33 6.05
C ALA A 23 -1.27 6.63 6.78
N ALA A 24 -0.07 7.16 6.53
CA ALA A 24 0.37 8.44 7.07
C ALA A 24 -0.51 9.62 6.60
N ASP A 25 -0.92 9.64 5.33
CA ASP A 25 -1.80 10.67 4.75
C ASP A 25 -3.21 10.62 5.34
N ALA A 26 -3.70 9.42 5.68
CA ALA A 26 -4.95 9.22 6.42
C ALA A 26 -4.86 9.62 7.90
N GLY A 27 -3.69 10.09 8.37
CA GLY A 27 -3.46 10.51 9.75
C GLY A 27 -3.06 9.38 10.70
N HIS A 28 -2.78 8.19 10.17
CA HIS A 28 -2.43 6.99 10.92
C HIS A 28 -1.09 6.41 10.45
N PRO A 29 0.05 7.05 10.80
CA PRO A 29 1.38 6.55 10.43
C PRO A 29 1.72 5.21 11.10
N GLU A 30 0.92 4.77 12.07
CA GLU A 30 1.03 3.46 12.74
C GLU A 30 0.47 2.30 11.92
N TRP A 31 -0.31 2.57 10.86
CA TRP A 31 -0.91 1.53 10.03
C TRP A 31 0.00 1.14 8.87
N ASP A 32 0.03 -0.15 8.55
CA ASP A 32 0.78 -0.65 7.39
C ASP A 32 0.20 -0.15 6.06
N ASN A 33 -1.11 0.06 6.02
CA ASN A 33 -1.83 0.54 4.85
C ASN A 33 -3.17 1.16 5.26
N ALA A 34 -3.63 2.11 4.46
CA ALA A 34 -4.98 2.67 4.57
C ALA A 34 -5.64 2.69 3.20
N CYS A 35 -6.96 2.55 3.20
CA CYS A 35 -7.73 2.63 1.97
C CYS A 35 -7.57 4.01 1.33
N ALA A 36 -7.21 4.03 0.05
CA ALA A 36 -7.05 5.28 -0.72
C ALA A 36 -8.35 6.11 -0.83
N ARG A 37 -9.51 5.53 -0.48
CA ARG A 37 -10.83 6.15 -0.62
C ARG A 37 -11.47 6.51 0.73
N CYS A 38 -11.42 5.62 1.73
CA CYS A 38 -11.95 5.92 3.08
C CYS A 38 -10.92 6.26 4.15
N GLY A 39 -9.62 6.08 3.90
CA GLY A 39 -8.60 6.27 4.94
C GLY A 39 -8.77 5.30 6.12
N CYS A 40 -9.40 4.16 5.90
CA CYS A 40 -9.69 3.13 6.89
C CYS A 40 -8.54 2.10 6.92
N GLU A 41 -8.22 1.53 8.10
CA GLU A 41 -7.10 0.58 8.28
C GLU A 41 -7.23 -0.64 7.35
N LEU A 42 -6.15 -0.94 6.62
CA LEU A 42 -6.03 -2.12 5.79
C LEU A 42 -4.97 -3.05 6.37
N LYS A 43 -5.37 -4.28 6.71
CA LYS A 43 -4.45 -5.33 7.14
C LYS A 43 -3.75 -5.96 5.93
N GLY A 44 -2.76 -5.25 5.39
CA GLY A 44 -1.90 -5.71 4.30
C GLY A 44 -1.67 -4.65 3.23
N SER A 45 -0.48 -4.63 2.64
CA SER A 45 -0.07 -3.67 1.59
C SER A 45 -0.49 -4.08 0.18
N ALA A 46 -1.15 -5.22 0.02
CA ALA A 46 -1.56 -5.76 -1.28
C ALA A 46 -2.80 -5.05 -1.86
N ASP A 47 -3.79 -4.73 -1.02
CA ASP A 47 -5.02 -4.09 -1.45
C ASP A 47 -4.95 -2.57 -1.27
N GLN A 48 -5.36 -1.80 -2.28
CA GLN A 48 -5.43 -0.33 -2.15
C GLN A 48 -6.77 0.16 -1.59
N TYR A 49 -7.78 -0.70 -1.61
CA TYR A 49 -9.15 -0.40 -1.24
C TYR A 49 -9.66 -1.42 -0.23
N CYS A 50 -10.40 -0.98 0.78
CA CYS A 50 -11.09 -1.90 1.68
C CYS A 50 -12.28 -2.55 0.97
N ASP A 51 -12.79 -3.65 1.52
CA ASP A 51 -13.98 -4.34 0.99
C ASP A 51 -15.18 -3.41 0.78
N LYS A 52 -15.31 -2.35 1.57
CA LYS A 52 -16.38 -1.35 1.41
C LYS A 52 -16.16 -0.41 0.23
N CYS A 53 -14.92 -0.12 -0.13
CA CYS A 53 -14.55 0.82 -1.19
C CYS A 53 -14.13 0.15 -2.49
N ARG A 54 -13.93 -1.18 -2.48
CA ARG A 54 -13.64 -2.04 -3.63
C ARG A 54 -14.86 -2.21 -4.56
N ASN A 55 -16.02 -1.69 -4.16
CA ASN A 55 -17.29 -1.70 -4.89
C ASN A 55 -17.49 -0.45 -5.76
#